data_AF-A0A9X3Z2P6-F1
#
_entry.id   AF-A0A9X3Z2P6-F1
#
_cell.length_a   1.000
_cell.length_b   1.000
_cell.length_c   1.000
_cell.angle_alpha   90.00
_cell.angle_beta   90.00
_cell.angle_gamma   90.00
#
_symmetry.space_group_name_H-M   'P 1'
#
loop_
_entity.id
_entity.type
_entity.pdbx_description
1 polymer ?
#
loop_
_entity_poly.entity_id
_entity_poly.type
_entity_poly.pdbx_seq_one_letter_code
_entity_poly.pdbx_strand_id
1 'polypeptide(L)'
;MPKYDKRTIEELIDGTIDFFKLKEMLSHFKDPERFDTYLGILQERVPWEERILLPAGLHLYIVQKESGDRIVKCDCGHEFCDYRDNWKLHALIYVRDTEEKLEELYPKLLAPDPQWQVIREYYCPSCGVQLEVENVTPWYPVIKDFEPDIDAFYEEWLGRPVPQPNAG
;
A
#
# COMPACT_ATOMS: atom_id res chain seq x y z
N MET A 1 15.51 22.49 -7.25
CA MET A 1 14.57 21.73 -6.40
C MET A 1 15.39 21.00 -5.35
N PRO A 2 14.88 20.81 -4.12
CA PRO A 2 15.60 20.02 -3.13
C PRO A 2 15.78 18.59 -3.62
N LYS A 3 16.89 17.97 -3.22
CA LYS A 3 17.22 16.58 -3.52
C LYS A 3 17.69 15.94 -2.22
N TYR A 4 17.12 14.78 -1.90
CA TYR A 4 17.43 14.06 -0.67
C TYR A 4 18.23 12.80 -0.99
N ASP A 5 19.20 12.46 -0.13
CA ASP A 5 19.95 11.22 -0.30
C ASP A 5 19.09 9.98 0.01
N LYS A 6 19.52 8.83 -0.50
CA LYS A 6 18.82 7.54 -0.30
C LYS A 6 18.58 7.26 1.18
N ARG A 7 19.58 7.52 2.03
CA ARG A 7 19.49 7.32 3.48
C ARG A 7 18.36 8.12 4.11
N THR A 8 18.18 9.38 3.73
CA THR A 8 17.08 10.21 4.26
C THR A 8 15.71 9.65 3.86
N ILE A 9 15.61 9.06 2.66
CA ILE A 9 14.38 8.39 2.23
C ILE A 9 14.16 7.07 2.98
N GLU A 10 15.22 6.29 3.25
CA GLU A 10 15.15 5.10 4.12
C GLU A 10 14.68 5.47 5.53
N GLU A 11 15.29 6.50 6.14
CA GLU A 11 14.89 7.02 7.45
C GLU A 11 13.42 7.48 7.46
N LEU A 12 12.92 8.04 6.35
CA LEU A 12 11.52 8.41 6.20
C LEU A 12 10.59 7.19 6.19
N ILE A 13 10.93 6.16 5.40
CA ILE A 13 10.15 4.92 5.29
C ILE A 13 10.12 4.20 6.65
N ASP A 14 11.26 4.18 7.34
CA ASP A 14 11.43 3.50 8.62
C ASP A 14 10.84 4.30 9.80
N GLY A 15 10.35 5.52 9.56
CA GLY A 15 9.81 6.39 10.61
C GLY A 15 10.86 6.89 11.61
N THR A 16 12.14 6.88 11.21
CA THR A 16 13.29 7.26 12.05
C THR A 16 13.94 8.60 11.63
N ILE A 17 13.39 9.26 10.61
CA ILE A 17 13.87 10.56 10.13
C ILE A 17 13.82 11.64 11.23
N ASP A 18 14.88 12.44 11.30
CA ASP A 18 14.95 13.60 12.18
C ASP A 18 13.86 14.64 11.85
N PHE A 19 13.37 15.31 12.89
CA PHE A 19 12.31 16.30 12.79
C PHE A 19 12.65 17.46 11.85
N PHE A 20 13.88 17.97 11.86
CA PHE A 20 14.25 19.11 11.02
C PHE A 20 14.32 18.71 9.54
N LYS A 21 14.87 17.53 9.24
CA LYS A 21 14.83 16.97 7.88
C LYS A 21 13.40 16.76 7.38
N LEU A 22 12.54 16.17 8.22
CA LEU A 22 11.13 15.95 7.88
C LEU A 22 10.41 17.29 7.63
N LYS A 23 10.62 18.28 8.50
CA LYS A 23 10.05 19.62 8.35
C LYS A 23 10.47 20.25 7.03
N GLU A 24 11.74 20.15 6.66
CA GLU A 24 12.24 20.66 5.38
C GLU A 24 11.48 20.03 4.19
N MET A 25 11.31 18.71 4.20
CA MET A 25 10.55 17.99 3.16
C MET A 25 9.07 18.41 3.08
N LEU A 26 8.47 18.78 4.21
CA LEU A 26 7.10 19.26 4.29
C LEU A 26 6.95 20.69 3.78
N SER A 27 7.90 21.58 4.09
CA SER A 27 7.79 23.03 3.82
C SER A 27 8.46 23.50 2.52
N HIS A 28 9.12 22.62 1.76
CA HIS A 28 9.72 22.96 0.46
C HIS A 28 9.03 22.28 -0.72
N PHE A 29 9.38 22.74 -1.93
CA PHE A 29 9.01 22.08 -3.18
C PHE A 29 9.44 20.61 -3.17
N LYS A 30 8.67 19.74 -3.84
CA LYS A 30 8.96 18.31 -3.85
C LYS A 30 10.17 17.98 -4.72
N ASP A 31 10.92 17.00 -4.25
CA ASP A 31 12.00 16.37 -5.00
C ASP A 31 11.39 15.51 -6.12
N PRO A 32 11.62 15.84 -7.40
CA PRO A 32 11.06 15.06 -8.52
C PRO A 32 11.64 13.64 -8.60
N GLU A 33 12.82 13.38 -8.01
CA GLU A 33 13.45 12.05 -8.00
C GLU A 33 12.94 11.15 -6.85
N ARG A 34 11.97 11.65 -6.06
CA ARG A 34 11.44 10.93 -4.89
C ARG A 34 10.91 9.55 -5.26
N PHE A 35 10.12 9.48 -6.33
CA PHE A 35 9.42 8.26 -6.71
C PHE A 35 10.41 7.13 -7.06
N ASP A 36 11.46 7.46 -7.81
CA ASP A 36 12.51 6.51 -8.19
C ASP A 36 13.31 6.00 -7.01
N THR A 37 13.76 6.92 -6.16
CA THR A 37 14.54 6.57 -4.97
C THR A 37 13.69 5.70 -4.05
N TYR A 38 12.42 6.05 -3.87
CA TYR A 38 11.48 5.29 -3.05
C TYR A 38 11.23 3.89 -3.60
N LEU A 39 10.93 3.75 -4.89
CA LEU A 39 10.75 2.44 -5.54
C LEU A 39 12.00 1.57 -5.43
N GLY A 40 13.19 2.14 -5.66
CA GLY A 40 14.45 1.41 -5.55
C GLY A 40 14.67 0.84 -4.14
N ILE A 41 14.42 1.65 -3.10
CA ILE A 41 14.53 1.18 -1.71
C ILE A 41 13.53 0.06 -1.42
N LEU A 42 12.29 0.18 -1.88
CA LEU A 42 11.28 -0.86 -1.67
C LEU A 42 11.63 -2.16 -2.40
N GLN A 43 12.11 -2.07 -3.64
CA GLN A 43 12.52 -3.23 -4.43
C GLN A 43 13.67 -3.99 -3.77
N GLU A 44 14.62 -3.31 -3.13
CA GLU A 44 15.72 -3.94 -2.40
C GLU A 44 15.27 -4.66 -1.12
N ARG A 45 14.07 -4.34 -0.59
CA ARG A 45 13.58 -4.86 0.70
C ARG A 45 12.62 -6.04 0.55
N VAL A 46 12.12 -6.31 -0.65
CA VAL A 46 11.23 -7.45 -0.92
C VAL A 46 12.03 -8.71 -1.28
N PRO A 47 11.55 -9.92 -0.94
CA PRO A 47 12.27 -11.17 -1.19
C PRO A 47 12.04 -11.76 -2.59
N TRP A 48 11.55 -10.96 -3.55
CA TRP A 48 11.16 -11.40 -4.89
C TRP A 48 11.60 -10.39 -5.96
N GLU A 49 11.70 -10.87 -7.20
CA GLU A 49 12.38 -10.18 -8.31
C GLU A 49 11.42 -9.44 -9.26
N GLU A 50 10.11 -9.68 -9.19
CA GLU A 50 9.16 -8.93 -10.00
C GLU A 50 9.32 -7.42 -9.75
N ARG A 51 9.20 -6.62 -10.82
CA ARG A 51 9.42 -5.19 -10.70
C ARG A 51 8.20 -4.50 -10.08
N ILE A 52 8.41 -3.74 -9.02
CA ILE A 52 7.40 -2.83 -8.46
C ILE A 52 7.15 -1.70 -9.45
N LEU A 53 5.88 -1.53 -9.86
CA LEU A 53 5.43 -0.39 -10.65
C LEU A 53 4.84 0.71 -9.76
N LEU A 54 4.11 0.33 -8.71
CA LEU A 54 3.48 1.30 -7.81
C LEU A 54 3.25 0.67 -6.43
N PRO A 55 3.69 1.29 -5.33
CA PRO A 55 3.27 0.90 -3.99
C PRO A 55 1.78 1.25 -3.82
N ALA A 56 0.95 0.24 -3.53
CA ALA A 56 -0.51 0.40 -3.42
C ALA A 56 -0.96 0.64 -1.98
N GLY A 57 -0.14 0.27 -1.00
CA GLY A 57 -0.38 0.46 0.42
C GLY A 57 0.80 -0.06 1.24
N LEU A 58 0.67 -0.04 2.56
CA LEU A 58 1.66 -0.69 3.42
C LEU A 58 1.60 -2.21 3.17
N HIS A 59 2.75 -2.82 2.87
CA HIS A 59 2.88 -4.25 2.51
C HIS A 59 2.20 -4.68 1.20
N LEU A 60 1.75 -3.75 0.34
CA LEU A 60 1.08 -4.04 -0.94
C LEU A 60 1.70 -3.26 -2.11
N TYR A 61 1.92 -3.96 -3.21
CA TYR A 61 2.48 -3.40 -4.44
C TYR A 61 1.69 -3.85 -5.65
N ILE A 62 1.65 -2.98 -6.66
CA ILE A 62 1.36 -3.38 -8.04
C ILE A 62 2.71 -3.69 -8.70
N VAL A 63 2.86 -4.93 -9.16
CA VAL A 63 4.10 -5.44 -9.76
C VAL A 63 3.85 -5.92 -11.19
N GLN A 64 4.92 -5.98 -11.98
CA GLN A 64 4.89 -6.53 -13.33
C GLN A 64 5.55 -7.92 -13.37
N LYS A 65 4.81 -8.91 -13.86
CA LYS A 65 5.32 -10.26 -14.11
C LYS A 65 6.12 -10.31 -15.41
N GLU A 66 6.92 -11.35 -15.59
CA GLU A 66 7.64 -11.62 -16.85
C GLU A 66 6.71 -11.72 -18.07
N SER A 67 5.48 -12.21 -17.87
CA SER A 67 4.44 -12.26 -18.91
C SER A 67 3.96 -10.89 -19.39
N GLY A 68 4.28 -9.82 -18.65
CA GLY A 68 3.72 -8.48 -18.84
C GLY A 68 2.47 -8.20 -18.00
N ASP A 69 1.91 -9.21 -17.34
CA ASP A 69 0.74 -9.06 -16.46
C ASP A 69 1.08 -8.17 -15.27
N ARG A 70 0.11 -7.35 -14.84
CA ARG A 70 0.22 -6.46 -13.68
C ARG A 70 -0.69 -6.96 -12.58
N ILE A 71 -0.13 -7.25 -11.41
CA ILE A 71 -0.87 -7.86 -10.30
C ILE A 71 -0.64 -7.13 -8.98
N VAL A 72 -1.58 -7.27 -8.05
CA VAL A 72 -1.39 -6.86 -6.65
C VAL A 72 -0.68 -7.97 -5.88
N LYS A 73 0.43 -7.61 -5.21
CA LYS A 73 1.32 -8.55 -4.50
C LYS A 73 1.69 -8.03 -3.12
N CYS A 74 1.72 -8.93 -2.13
CA CYS A 74 2.18 -8.63 -0.77
C CYS A 74 3.71 -8.68 -0.66
N ASP A 75 4.30 -7.99 0.33
CA ASP A 75 5.70 -8.16 0.76
C ASP A 75 6.13 -9.63 0.80
N CYS A 76 5.31 -10.51 1.38
CA CYS A 76 5.63 -11.93 1.54
C CYS A 76 5.63 -12.73 0.22
N GLY A 77 5.22 -12.12 -0.89
CA GLY A 77 5.15 -12.73 -2.21
C GLY A 77 3.78 -13.29 -2.60
N HIS A 78 2.76 -13.19 -1.74
CA HIS A 78 1.39 -13.59 -2.10
C HIS A 78 0.82 -12.71 -3.22
N GLU A 79 0.35 -13.34 -4.30
CA GLU A 79 -0.31 -12.68 -5.43
C GLU A 79 -1.83 -12.73 -5.24
N PHE A 80 -2.51 -11.59 -5.29
CA PHE A 80 -3.95 -11.51 -5.07
C PHE A 80 -4.74 -11.63 -6.38
N CYS A 81 -4.60 -10.63 -7.25
CA CYS A 81 -5.44 -10.47 -8.45
C CYS A 81 -4.76 -9.56 -9.47
N ASP A 82 -5.41 -9.38 -10.63
CA ASP A 82 -5.08 -8.31 -11.58
C ASP A 82 -5.16 -6.95 -10.88
N TYR A 83 -4.26 -6.02 -11.23
CA TYR A 83 -4.17 -4.70 -10.57
C TYR A 83 -5.44 -3.84 -10.73
N ARG A 84 -6.29 -4.16 -11.72
CA ARG A 84 -7.58 -3.49 -11.93
C ARG A 84 -8.70 -4.10 -11.11
N ASP A 85 -8.50 -5.25 -10.46
CA ASP A 85 -9.51 -5.82 -9.57
C ASP A 85 -9.29 -5.34 -8.12
N ASN A 86 -10.30 -5.51 -7.26
CA ASN A 86 -10.21 -5.16 -5.86
C ASN A 86 -9.56 -6.31 -5.07
N TRP A 87 -8.30 -6.15 -4.68
CA TRP A 87 -7.54 -7.14 -3.91
C TRP A 87 -8.23 -7.57 -2.61
N LYS A 88 -9.06 -6.71 -2.00
CA LYS A 88 -9.81 -7.04 -0.78
C LYS A 88 -10.79 -8.20 -0.99
N LEU A 89 -11.30 -8.39 -2.21
CA LEU A 89 -12.18 -9.52 -2.56
C LEU A 89 -11.45 -10.88 -2.57
N HIS A 90 -10.12 -10.84 -2.55
CA HIS A 90 -9.22 -12.01 -2.57
C HIS A 90 -8.43 -12.15 -1.25
N ALA A 91 -8.67 -11.27 -0.28
CA ALA A 91 -8.05 -11.29 1.04
C ALA A 91 -8.88 -12.10 2.05
N LEU A 92 -8.28 -12.44 3.19
CA LEU A 92 -9.05 -12.90 4.36
C LEU A 92 -9.65 -11.70 5.07
N ILE A 93 -10.86 -11.85 5.61
CA ILE A 93 -11.57 -10.78 6.33
C ILE A 93 -11.98 -11.25 7.73
N TYR A 94 -11.70 -10.42 8.75
CA TYR A 94 -12.26 -10.56 10.08
C TYR A 94 -13.18 -9.36 10.37
N VAL A 95 -14.44 -9.64 10.71
CA VAL A 95 -15.43 -8.59 10.99
C VAL A 95 -15.76 -8.56 12.48
N ARG A 96 -15.54 -7.39 13.08
CA ARG A 96 -15.96 -7.05 14.44
C ARG A 96 -17.33 -6.39 14.38
N ASP A 97 -18.35 -7.21 14.63
CA ASP A 97 -19.77 -6.91 14.52
C ASP A 97 -20.53 -7.14 15.83
N THR A 98 -19.81 -7.31 16.93
CA THR A 98 -20.36 -7.44 18.28
C THR A 98 -19.60 -6.55 19.26
N GLU A 99 -20.25 -6.18 20.36
CA GLU A 99 -19.64 -5.41 21.45
C GLU A 99 -18.39 -6.12 21.99
N GLU A 100 -18.47 -7.44 22.23
CA GLU A 100 -17.35 -8.26 22.70
C GLU A 100 -16.11 -8.16 21.79
N LYS A 101 -16.29 -8.31 20.47
CA LYS A 101 -15.18 -8.21 19.51
C LYS A 101 -14.60 -6.80 19.42
N LEU A 102 -15.42 -5.77 19.61
CA LEU A 102 -14.97 -4.38 19.57
C LEU A 102 -14.28 -3.98 20.89
N GLU A 103 -14.70 -4.55 22.01
CA GLU A 103 -14.09 -4.35 23.33
C GLU A 103 -12.67 -4.96 23.42
N GLU A 104 -12.29 -5.86 22.51
CA GLU A 104 -10.90 -6.30 22.35
C GLU A 104 -9.96 -5.15 21.92
N LEU A 105 -10.47 -4.16 21.17
CA LEU A 105 -9.70 -3.02 20.65
C LEU A 105 -9.91 -1.75 21.48
N TYR A 106 -11.14 -1.52 21.94
CA TYR A 106 -11.54 -0.29 22.59
C TYR A 106 -12.08 -0.55 23.99
N PRO A 107 -11.81 0.32 24.98
CA PRO A 107 -12.52 0.25 26.24
C PRO A 107 -14.04 0.36 26.04
N LYS A 108 -14.80 -0.29 26.92
CA LYS A 108 -16.26 -0.18 26.98
C LYS A 108 -16.70 1.29 26.96
N LEU A 109 -17.76 1.59 26.21
CA LEU A 109 -18.29 2.94 25.91
C LEU A 109 -17.45 3.81 24.95
N LEU A 110 -16.23 3.41 24.61
CA LEU A 110 -15.42 4.06 23.57
C LEU A 110 -15.43 3.29 22.25
N ALA A 111 -15.91 2.04 22.27
CA ALA A 111 -16.19 1.25 21.08
C ALA A 111 -17.37 1.84 20.27
N PRO A 112 -17.36 1.71 18.93
CA PRO A 112 -18.55 2.02 18.13
C PRO A 112 -19.69 1.06 18.47
N ASP A 113 -20.94 1.49 18.23
CA ASP A 113 -22.10 0.59 18.31
C ASP A 113 -22.12 -0.30 17.05
N PRO A 114 -22.06 -1.65 17.19
CA PRO A 114 -22.01 -2.57 16.04
C PRO A 114 -23.27 -2.53 15.16
N GLN A 115 -24.40 -1.99 15.64
CA GLN A 115 -25.58 -1.78 14.80
C GLN A 115 -25.39 -0.60 13.81
N TRP A 116 -24.44 0.30 14.09
CA TRP A 116 -24.16 1.47 13.29
C TRP A 116 -22.87 1.34 12.48
N GLN A 117 -21.82 0.79 13.08
CA GLN A 117 -20.51 0.66 12.44
C GLN A 117 -19.86 -0.67 12.82
N VAL A 118 -19.42 -1.41 11.81
CA VAL A 118 -18.59 -2.60 11.96
C VAL A 118 -17.17 -2.29 11.51
N ILE A 119 -16.20 -2.97 12.12
CA ILE A 119 -14.79 -2.90 11.72
C ILE A 119 -14.46 -4.16 10.92
N ARG A 120 -13.95 -3.99 9.71
CA ARG A 120 -13.52 -5.08 8.82
C ARG A 120 -12.02 -5.01 8.65
N GLU A 121 -11.33 -6.03 9.13
CA GLU A 121 -9.88 -6.15 9.02
C GLU A 121 -9.55 -7.10 7.86
N TYR A 122 -8.76 -6.63 6.90
CA TYR A 122 -8.35 -7.41 5.73
C TYR A 122 -6.91 -7.88 5.88
N TYR A 123 -6.67 -9.17 5.62
CA TYR A 123 -5.39 -9.83 5.87
C TYR A 123 -4.86 -10.55 4.64
N CYS A 124 -3.54 -10.57 4.51
CA CYS A 124 -2.88 -11.45 3.54
C CYS A 124 -3.14 -12.93 3.89
N PRO A 125 -3.63 -13.76 2.95
CA PRO A 125 -3.89 -15.19 3.21
C PRO A 125 -2.65 -16.02 3.52
N SER A 126 -1.45 -15.55 3.15
CA SER A 126 -0.20 -16.30 3.35
C SER A 126 0.52 -15.95 4.65
N CYS A 127 0.74 -14.67 4.95
CA CYS A 127 1.52 -14.25 6.13
C CYS A 127 0.67 -13.66 7.26
N GLY A 128 -0.62 -13.42 7.04
CA GLY A 128 -1.52 -12.86 8.05
C GLY A 128 -1.26 -11.39 8.39
N VAL A 129 -0.45 -10.66 7.61
CA VAL A 129 -0.27 -9.22 7.82
C VAL A 129 -1.61 -8.49 7.59
N GLN A 130 -1.94 -7.53 8.47
CA GLN A 130 -3.12 -6.68 8.31
C GLN A 130 -2.83 -5.62 7.24
N LEU A 131 -3.63 -5.61 6.19
CA LEU A 131 -3.43 -4.79 5.00
C LEU A 131 -4.30 -3.55 4.99
N GLU A 132 -5.53 -3.66 5.50
CA GLU A 132 -6.47 -2.54 5.56
C GLU A 132 -7.52 -2.77 6.65
N VAL A 133 -8.12 -1.68 7.13
CA VAL A 133 -9.26 -1.68 8.04
C VAL A 133 -10.36 -0.76 7.52
N GLU A 134 -11.54 -1.33 7.24
CA GLU A 134 -12.73 -0.54 6.88
C GLU A 134 -13.66 -0.38 8.07
N ASN A 135 -14.06 0.86 8.35
CA ASN A 135 -15.02 1.21 9.41
C ASN A 135 -16.34 1.69 8.80
N VAL A 136 -17.20 0.75 8.43
CA VAL A 136 -18.39 1.00 7.60
C VAL A 136 -19.66 0.54 8.29
N THR A 137 -20.82 0.97 7.80
CA THR A 137 -22.11 0.46 8.31
C THR A 137 -22.28 -1.02 7.95
N PRO A 138 -23.16 -1.76 8.65
CA PRO A 138 -23.60 -3.07 8.18
C PRO A 138 -24.08 -3.01 6.72
N TRP A 139 -23.87 -4.12 5.99
CA TRP A 139 -24.25 -4.31 4.58
C TRP A 139 -23.51 -3.43 3.55
N TYR A 140 -22.60 -2.55 3.96
CA TYR A 140 -21.84 -1.75 3.02
C TYR A 140 -21.00 -2.63 2.08
N PRO A 141 -20.91 -2.34 0.77
CA PRO A 141 -20.01 -3.06 -0.14
C PRO A 141 -18.55 -3.01 0.33
N VAL A 142 -17.72 -3.95 -0.14
CA VAL A 142 -16.27 -3.84 0.01
C VAL A 142 -15.79 -2.70 -0.89
N ILE A 143 -15.01 -1.76 -0.32
CA ILE A 143 -14.60 -0.55 -1.02
C ILE A 143 -13.42 -0.87 -1.92
N LYS A 144 -13.42 -0.36 -3.16
CA LYS A 144 -12.25 -0.33 -4.02
C LYS A 144 -11.60 1.04 -3.87
N ASP A 145 -10.53 1.11 -3.10
CA ASP A 145 -9.98 2.40 -2.64
C ASP A 145 -9.27 3.16 -3.76
N PHE A 146 -8.66 2.42 -4.70
CA PHE A 146 -7.74 3.01 -5.66
C PHE A 146 -7.72 2.28 -7.01
N GLU A 147 -7.79 3.07 -8.08
CA GLU A 147 -7.69 2.64 -9.49
C GLU A 147 -6.66 3.52 -10.22
N PRO A 148 -5.35 3.23 -10.11
CA PRO A 148 -4.32 4.06 -10.71
C PRO A 148 -4.25 3.93 -12.23
N ASP A 149 -4.12 5.07 -12.91
CA ASP A 149 -3.60 5.13 -14.28
C ASP A 149 -2.07 5.15 -14.25
N ILE A 150 -1.48 3.95 -14.17
CA ILE A 150 -0.03 3.76 -14.11
C ILE A 150 0.63 4.25 -15.40
N ASP A 151 0.00 4.03 -16.55
CA ASP A 151 0.59 4.37 -17.84
C ASP A 151 0.70 5.90 -17.98
N ALA A 152 -0.39 6.65 -17.72
CA ALA A 152 -0.35 8.11 -17.75
C ALA A 152 0.60 8.69 -16.69
N PHE A 153 0.64 8.10 -15.49
CA PHE A 153 1.56 8.54 -14.45
C PHE A 153 3.03 8.44 -14.90
N TYR A 154 3.42 7.34 -15.53
CA TYR A 154 4.77 7.19 -16.04
C TYR A 154 5.03 8.07 -17.28
N GLU A 155 4.17 7.98 -18.29
CA GLU A 155 4.42 8.58 -19.61
C GLU A 155 4.25 10.11 -19.60
N GLU A 156 3.18 10.60 -18.97
CA GLU A 156 2.82 12.02 -19.01
C GLU A 156 3.42 12.80 -17.83
N TRP A 157 3.46 12.21 -16.63
CA TRP A 157 3.86 12.95 -15.42
C TRP A 157 5.34 12.76 -15.10
N LEU A 158 5.83 11.52 -15.15
CA LEU A 158 7.26 11.22 -14.98
C LEU A 158 8.07 11.40 -16.27
N GLY A 159 7.40 11.46 -17.43
CA GLY A 159 8.02 11.71 -18.73
C GLY A 159 8.85 10.54 -19.26
N ARG A 160 8.47 9.29 -18.96
CA ARG A 160 9.22 8.08 -19.33
C ARG A 160 8.30 6.88 -19.51
N PRO A 161 8.68 5.86 -20.30
CA PRO A 161 7.82 4.70 -20.50
C PRO A 161 7.68 3.88 -19.21
N VAL A 162 6.56 3.16 -19.09
CA VAL A 162 6.44 2.10 -18.10
C VAL A 162 7.54 1.06 -18.36
N PRO A 163 8.26 0.61 -17.31
CA PRO A 163 9.26 -0.44 -17.45
C PRO A 163 8.71 -1.66 -18.18
N GLN A 164 9.53 -2.24 -19.04
CA GLN A 164 9.22 -3.52 -19.68
C GLN A 164 9.63 -4.67 -18.75
N PRO A 165 8.98 -5.85 -18.88
CA PRO A 165 9.42 -7.05 -18.18
C PRO A 165 10.89 -7.32 -18.52
N ASN A 166 11.65 -7.83 -17.54
CA ASN A 166 13.02 -8.25 -17.80
C ASN A 166 12.99 -9.33 -18.89
N ALA A 167 13.56 -9.05 -20.06
CA ALA A 167 13.82 -10.09 -21.05
C ALA A 167 14.90 -11.01 -20.44
N GLY A 168 14.51 -12.21 -20.04
CA GLY A 168 15.45 -13.25 -19.61
C GLY A 168 16.48 -13.58 -20.69
#